data_AF-A0A7X5KNN7-F1
#
_entry.id   AF-A0A7X5KNN7-F1
#
_cell.length_a   1.000
_cell.length_b   1.000
_cell.length_c   1.000
_cell.angle_alpha   90.00
_cell.angle_beta   90.00
_cell.angle_gamma   90.00
#
_symmetry.space_group_name_H-M   'P 1'
#
loop_
_entity.id
_entity.type
_entity.pdbx_description
1 polymer ?
#
loop_
_entity_poly.entity_id
_entity_poly.type
_entity_poly.pdbx_seq_one_letter_code
_entity_poly.pdbx_strand_id
1 'polypeptide(L)' 'MWTVVYISQSMNTSETLRNVLLNNNVISKLRRARSEGENHCGCYEVLVPNTELQLAQDLIIENELF' A
#
# COMPACT_ATOMS: atom_id res chain seq x y z
N MET A 1 -10.10 -6.22 -10.40
CA MET A 1 -9.61 -6.95 -9.21
C MET A 1 -8.58 -6.07 -8.50
N TRP A 2 -8.60 -6.00 -7.17
CA TRP A 2 -7.65 -5.23 -6.38
C TRP A 2 -6.59 -6.17 -5.83
N THR A 3 -5.34 -5.75 -5.85
CA THR A 3 -4.20 -6.53 -5.35
C THR A 3 -3.44 -5.73 -4.31
N VAL A 4 -2.87 -6.41 -3.32
CA VAL A 4 -2.05 -5.79 -2.28
C VAL A 4 -0.62 -5.68 -2.81
N VAL A 5 -0.08 -4.46 -2.85
CA VAL A 5 1.31 -4.20 -3.26
C VAL A 5 2.24 -4.01 -2.08
N TYR A 6 1.71 -3.63 -0.93
CA TYR A 6 2.51 -3.34 0.24
C TYR A 6 1.70 -3.50 1.53
N ILE A 7 2.37 -3.96 2.58
CA ILE A 7 1.79 -4.14 3.92
C ILE A 7 2.79 -3.60 4.94
N SER A 8 2.32 -2.74 5.85
CA SER A 8 3.14 -2.23 6.95
C SER A 8 2.32 -2.05 8.21
N GLN A 9 2.96 -2.16 9.37
CA GLN A 9 2.34 -1.86 10.67
C GLN A 9 2.26 -0.35 10.93
N SER A 10 3.01 0.46 10.18
CA SER A 10 3.04 1.91 10.30
C SER A 10 2.03 2.54 9.34
N MET A 11 1.01 3.20 9.90
CA MET A 11 0.03 3.97 9.11
C MET A 11 0.72 5.04 8.27
N ASN A 12 1.67 5.75 8.87
CA ASN A 12 2.38 6.85 8.23
C ASN A 12 3.12 6.39 6.98
N THR A 13 3.77 5.21 7.06
CA THR A 13 4.48 4.61 5.94
C THR A 13 3.53 4.23 4.81
N SER A 14 2.41 3.59 5.13
CA SER A 14 1.41 3.19 4.13
C SER A 14 0.68 4.39 3.51
N GLU A 15 0.48 5.49 4.26
CA GLU A 15 -0.06 6.74 3.73
C GLU A 15 0.92 7.45 2.80
N THR A 16 2.20 7.51 3.16
CA THR A 16 3.24 8.06 2.27
C THR A 16 3.27 7.30 0.94
N LEU A 17 3.27 5.96 1.00
CA LEU A 17 3.23 5.13 -0.21
C LEU A 17 1.99 5.42 -1.06
N ARG A 18 0.82 5.45 -0.43
CA ARG A 18 -0.44 5.80 -1.10
C ARG A 18 -0.35 7.17 -1.77
N ASN A 19 0.24 8.17 -1.10
CA ASN A 19 0.34 9.51 -1.64
C ASN A 19 1.28 9.58 -2.85
N VAL A 20 2.42 8.86 -2.80
CA VAL A 20 3.33 8.73 -3.95
C VAL A 20 2.62 8.08 -5.14
N LEU A 21 1.88 7.00 -4.92
CA LEU A 21 1.10 6.35 -5.98
C LEU A 21 0.05 7.30 -6.58
N LEU A 22 -0.70 8.01 -5.73
CA LEU A 22 -1.71 8.98 -6.19
C LEU A 22 -1.10 10.14 -6.98
N ASN A 23 0.06 10.66 -6.57
CA ASN A 23 0.77 11.72 -7.29
C ASN A 23 1.24 11.29 -8.68
N ASN A 24 1.50 9.99 -8.87
CA ASN A 24 1.89 9.42 -10.15
C ASN A 24 0.68 8.94 -10.99
N ASN A 25 -0.53 9.41 -10.67
CA ASN A 25 -1.80 9.01 -11.31
C ASN A 25 -2.13 7.51 -11.16
N VAL A 26 -1.57 6.83 -10.16
CA VAL A 26 -1.89 5.44 -9.84
C VAL A 26 -2.98 5.40 -8.78
N ILE A 27 -4.08 4.70 -9.09
CA ILE A 27 -5.20 4.57 -8.17
C ILE A 27 -4.79 3.62 -7.05
N SER A 28 -4.83 4.10 -5.80
CA SER A 28 -4.49 3.30 -4.64
C SER A 28 -5.51 3.43 -3.51
N LYS A 29 -5.66 2.35 -2.74
CA LYS A 29 -6.54 2.23 -1.59
C LYS A 29 -5.76 1.78 -0.37
N LEU A 30 -5.95 2.47 0.75
CA LEU A 30 -5.47 2.02 2.04
C LEU A 30 -6.56 1.18 2.72
N ARG A 31 -6.21 0.00 3.20
CA ARG A 31 -7.08 -0.87 3.99
C ARG A 31 -6.39 -1.24 5.29
N ARG A 32 -7.11 -1.28 6.39
CA ARG A 32 -6.61 -1.91 7.62
C ARG A 32 -6.82 -3.41 7.54
N ALA A 33 -5.73 -4.17 7.67
CA ALA A 33 -5.81 -5.60 7.91
C ALA A 33 -6.47 -5.82 9.26
N ARG A 34 -7.50 -6.67 9.29
CA ARG A 34 -8.20 -7.02 10.52
C ARG A 34 -7.40 -8.13 11.20
N SER A 35 -6.79 -7.83 12.34
CA SER A 35 -6.18 -8.86 13.18
C SER A 35 -7.28 -9.50 14.02
N GLU A 36 -7.61 -10.77 13.72
CA GLU A 36 -8.41 -11.60 14.63
C GLU A 36 -7.50 -12.12 15.74
N GLY A 37 -7.40 -11.40 16.85
CA GLY A 37 -6.66 -11.84 18.03
C GLY A 37 -6.17 -10.68 18.89
N GLU A 38 -6.11 -10.92 20.21
CA GLU A 38 -5.85 -9.95 21.31
C GLU A 38 -4.51 -9.21 21.27
N ASN A 39 -3.71 -9.34 20.19
CA ASN A 39 -2.47 -8.60 20.01
C ASN A 39 -2.63 -7.57 18.89
N HIS A 40 -2.83 -6.33 19.32
CA HIS A 40 -3.29 -5.16 18.57
C HIS A 40 -2.28 -4.61 17.51
N CYS A 41 -1.58 -5.46 16.76
CA CYS A 41 -0.78 -5.03 15.62
C CYS A 41 -1.71 -4.89 14.40
N GLY A 42 -2.34 -3.72 14.27
CA GLY A 42 -3.12 -3.37 13.09
C GLY A 42 -2.21 -3.07 11.91
N CYS A 43 -2.05 -4.01 10.99
CA CYS A 43 -1.34 -3.77 9.74
C CYS A 43 -2.21 -2.95 8.78
N TYR A 44 -1.57 -2.17 7.93
CA TYR A 44 -2.15 -1.38 6.85
C TYR A 44 -1.67 -1.95 5.52
N GLU A 45 -2.63 -2.26 4.67
CA GLU A 45 -2.44 -2.80 3.34
C GLU A 45 -2.70 -1.68 2.32
N VAL A 46 -1.78 -1.53 1.36
CA VAL A 46 -1.97 -0.65 0.21
C VAL A 46 -2.35 -1.52 -0.97
N LEU A 47 -3.52 -1.24 -1.54
CA LEU A 47 -4.08 -1.95 -2.67
C LEU A 47 -4.10 -1.09 -3.92
N VAL A 48 -3.81 -1.71 -5.06
CA VAL A 48 -3.92 -1.08 -6.38
C VAL A 48 -4.75 -1.97 -7.32
N PRO A 49 -5.33 -1.42 -8.40
CA PRO A 49 -5.90 -2.22 -9.46
C PRO A 49 -4.86 -3.15 -10.07
N ASN A 50 -5.25 -4.37 -10.44
CA ASN A 50 -4.35 -5.32 -11.09
C ASN A 50 -3.73 -4.78 -12.41
N THR A 51 -4.40 -3.83 -13.07
CA THR A 51 -3.91 -3.15 -14.27
C THR A 51 -2.72 -2.24 -14.00
N GLU A 52 -2.60 -1.71 -12.79
CA GLU A 52 -1.56 -0.75 -12.39
C GLU A 52 -0.53 -1.39 -11.44
N LEU A 53 -0.61 -2.70 -11.22
CA LEU A 53 0.29 -3.45 -10.35
C LEU A 53 1.76 -3.26 -10.74
N GLN A 54 2.07 -3.44 -12.03
CA GLN A 54 3.43 -3.33 -12.54
C GLN A 54 4.00 -1.93 -12.27
N LEU A 55 3.25 -0.90 -12.69
CA LEU A 55 3.62 0.51 -12.48
C LEU A 55 3.78 0.86 -11.00
N ALA A 56 2.90 0.34 -10.14
CA ALA A 56 3.01 0.54 -8.70
C ALA A 56 4.30 -0.08 -8.15
N GLN A 57 4.66 -1.30 -8.58
CA GLN A 57 5.91 -1.94 -8.15
C GLN A 57 7.14 -1.16 -8.63
N ASP A 58 7.17 -0.73 -9.89
CA ASP A 58 8.26 0.08 -10.43
C ASP A 58 8.43 1.38 -9.62
N LEU A 59 7.35 2.11 -9.36
CA LEU A 59 7.39 3.34 -8.56
C LEU A 59 7.87 3.12 -7.12
N ILE A 60 7.50 1.99 -6.49
CA ILE A 60 7.94 1.65 -5.14
C ILE A 60 9.46 1.45 -5.10
N ILE A 61 10.01 0.79 -6.12
CA ILE A 61 11.45 0.54 -6.26
C ILE A 61 12.18 1.84 -6.60
N GLU A 62 11.68 2.62 -7.55
CA GLU A 62 12.31 3.87 -8.00
C GLU A 62 12.37 4.95 -6.92
N ASN A 63 11.35 5.03 -6.05
CA ASN A 63 11.32 6.00 -4.95
C ASN A 63 12.09 5.52 -3.71
N GLU A 64 12.81 4.38 -3.80
CA GLU A 64 13.54 3.75 -2.70
C GLU A 64 12.68 3.67 -1.42
N LEU A 65 11.38 3.40 -1.59
CA LEU A 65 10.46 3.58 -0.46
C LEU A 65 10.76 2.59 0.67
N PHE A 66 11.52 1.50 0.42
CA PHE A 66 11.96 0.49 1.40
C PHE A 66 13.26 -0.20 0.98
#